data_AF-A0A925ZV42-F1
#
_entry.id   AF-A0A925ZV42-F1
#
_cell.length_a   1.000
_cell.length_b   1.000
_cell.length_c   1.000
_cell.angle_alpha   90.00
_cell.angle_beta   90.00
_cell.angle_gamma   90.00
#
_symmetry.space_group_name_H-M   'P 1'
#
loop_
_entity.id
_entity.type
_entity.pdbx_description
1 polymer ?
#
loop_
_entity_poly.entity_id
_entity_poly.type
_entity_poly.pdbx_seq_one_letter_code
_entity_poly.pdbx_strand_id
1 'polypeptide(L)'
;MFPDLLPHLCCPRCHGQLALESTQTSADGEIVAGALLCAQHGARFAISGGVLDTLGLRLPESPAQLVNELPPAAWAYERVWRPYALSLLAGEPFGYARELPLLAQLLAPVRPGLYLDVACSNGLYA
;
A
#
# COMPACT_ATOMS: atom_id res chain seq x y z
N MET A 1 -5.99 -6.14 0.93
CA MET A 1 -5.64 -6.78 -0.36
C MET A 1 -6.81 -7.59 -0.91
N PHE A 2 -7.24 -7.36 -2.16
CA PHE A 2 -8.32 -8.16 -2.76
C PHE A 2 -7.84 -9.53 -3.28
N PRO A 3 -8.64 -10.61 -3.11
CA PRO A 3 -8.29 -11.96 -3.58
C PRO A 3 -7.97 -12.06 -5.08
N ASP A 4 -8.61 -11.23 -5.91
CA ASP A 4 -8.41 -11.22 -7.37
C ASP A 4 -6.99 -10.81 -7.78
N LEU A 5 -6.21 -10.24 -6.86
CA LEU A 5 -4.79 -9.94 -7.09
C LEU A 5 -3.90 -11.18 -7.00
N LEU A 6 -4.31 -12.23 -6.29
CA LEU A 6 -3.48 -13.41 -6.00
C LEU A 6 -2.89 -14.08 -7.26
N PRO A 7 -3.62 -14.25 -8.39
CA PRO A 7 -3.06 -14.82 -9.61
C PRO A 7 -1.96 -13.97 -10.26
N HIS A 8 -1.87 -12.69 -9.90
CA HIS A 8 -0.89 -11.74 -10.43
C HIS A 8 0.34 -11.60 -9.53
N LEU A 9 0.34 -12.21 -8.35
CA LEU A 9 1.44 -12.17 -7.39
C LEU A 9 2.35 -13.40 -7.54
N CYS A 10 3.65 -13.18 -7.40
CA CYS A 10 4.64 -14.25 -7.36
C CYS A 10 5.63 -14.03 -6.22
N CYS A 11 6.33 -15.09 -5.82
CA CYS A 11 7.34 -15.01 -4.78
C CYS A 11 8.47 -14.07 -5.24
N PRO A 12 8.80 -13.01 -4.49
CA PRO A 12 9.82 -12.03 -4.89
C PRO A 12 11.23 -12.62 -4.96
N ARG A 13 11.45 -13.82 -4.41
CA ARG A 13 12.76 -14.48 -4.37
C ARG A 13 13.01 -15.46 -5.51
N CYS A 14 11.95 -16.15 -5.97
CA CYS A 14 12.08 -17.26 -6.94
C CYS A 14 11.03 -17.21 -8.06
N HIS A 15 10.16 -16.19 -8.06
CA HIS A 15 9.02 -16.05 -8.97
C HIS A 15 8.03 -17.24 -8.96
N GLY A 16 8.14 -18.12 -7.97
CA GLY A 16 7.23 -19.23 -7.76
C GLY A 16 5.85 -18.79 -7.27
N GLN A 17 4.91 -19.73 -7.32
CA GLN A 17 3.52 -19.52 -6.88
C GLN A 17 3.46 -19.24 -5.36
N LEU A 18 2.62 -18.28 -5.00
CA LEU A 18 2.27 -17.97 -3.62
C LEU A 18 0.92 -18.63 -3.28
N ALA A 19 0.88 -19.30 -2.14
CA ALA A 19 -0.32 -19.90 -1.57
C ALA A 19 -0.78 -19.10 -0.35
N LEU A 20 -2.09 -18.89 -0.24
CA LEU A 20 -2.68 -18.15 0.86
C LEU A 20 -2.74 -19.01 2.12
N GLU A 21 -2.12 -18.54 3.20
CA GLU A 21 -2.05 -19.20 4.50
C GLU A 21 -2.78 -18.35 5.54
N SER A 22 -3.97 -18.81 5.97
CA SER A 22 -4.85 -18.16 6.95
C SER A 22 -5.28 -16.75 6.56
N THR A 23 -6.58 -16.45 6.59
CA THR A 23 -7.09 -15.14 6.23
C THR A 23 -8.12 -14.63 7.21
N GLN A 24 -8.04 -13.33 7.46
CA GLN A 24 -9.16 -12.55 7.94
C GLN A 24 -9.57 -11.63 6.81
N THR A 25 -10.86 -11.63 6.47
CA THR A 25 -11.43 -10.79 5.42
C THR A 25 -12.38 -9.77 6.01
N SER A 26 -12.46 -8.59 5.40
CA SER A 26 -13.48 -7.59 5.68
C SER A 26 -14.83 -8.00 5.10
N ALA A 27 -15.90 -7.26 5.45
CA ALA A 27 -17.23 -7.46 4.87
C ALA A 27 -17.25 -7.30 3.34
N ASP A 28 -16.33 -6.49 2.79
CA ASP A 28 -16.20 -6.22 1.36
C ASP A 28 -15.30 -7.24 0.63
N GLY A 29 -14.90 -8.32 1.31
CA GLY A 29 -14.07 -9.38 0.74
C GLY A 29 -12.58 -9.06 0.67
N GLU A 30 -12.14 -7.94 1.25
CA GLU A 30 -10.72 -7.60 1.32
C GLU A 30 -10.01 -8.51 2.34
N ILE A 31 -8.90 -9.14 1.96
CA ILE A 31 -7.99 -9.80 2.91
C ILE A 31 -7.28 -8.72 3.72
N VAL A 32 -7.62 -8.60 5.01
CA VAL A 32 -7.07 -7.59 5.93
C VAL A 32 -5.91 -8.11 6.76
N ALA A 33 -5.87 -9.42 7.03
CA ALA A 33 -4.77 -10.06 7.72
C ALA A 33 -4.56 -11.50 7.25
N GLY A 34 -3.34 -12.01 7.33
CA GLY A 34 -3.00 -13.37 6.91
C GLY A 34 -1.52 -13.54 6.54
N ALA A 35 -1.22 -14.53 5.72
CA ALA A 35 0.10 -14.67 5.11
C ALA A 35 0.04 -15.32 3.73
N LEU A 36 1.08 -15.11 2.93
CA LEU A 36 1.37 -15.88 1.72
C LEU A 36 2.61 -16.75 1.94
N LEU A 37 2.53 -18.00 1.51
CA LEU A 37 3.64 -18.96 1.51
C LEU A 37 4.12 -19.23 0.09
N CYS A 38 5.44 -19.25 -0.11
CA CYS A 38 6.02 -19.73 -1.35
C CYS A 38 5.92 -21.25 -1.43
N ALA A 39 5.26 -21.77 -2.47
CA ALA A 39 5.09 -23.22 -2.66
C ALA A 39 6.42 -23.96 -2.93
N GLN A 40 7.46 -23.26 -3.41
CA GLN A 40 8.75 -23.88 -3.73
C GLN A 40 9.69 -23.99 -2.54
N HIS A 41 9.74 -22.95 -1.69
CA HIS A 41 10.80 -22.82 -0.66
C HIS A 41 10.24 -22.46 0.72
N GLY A 42 8.91 -22.39 0.89
CA GLY A 42 8.26 -22.14 2.18
C GLY A 42 8.43 -20.73 2.75
N ALA A 43 9.01 -19.79 2.01
CA ALA A 43 9.12 -18.39 2.45
C ALA A 43 7.75 -17.79 2.76
N ARG A 44 7.61 -17.16 3.92
CA ARG A 44 6.36 -16.59 4.43
C ARG A 44 6.36 -15.07 4.38
N PHE A 45 5.29 -14.49 3.86
CA PHE A 45 5.08 -13.05 3.70
C PHE A 45 3.81 -12.65 4.43
N ALA A 46 3.90 -11.74 5.40
CA ALA A 46 2.75 -11.36 6.22
C ALA A 46 1.80 -10.43 5.46
N ILE A 47 0.51 -10.55 5.73
CA ILE A 47 -0.50 -9.58 5.33
C ILE A 47 -1.01 -8.89 6.60
N SER A 48 -0.90 -7.57 6.66
CA SER A 48 -1.39 -6.76 7.78
C SER A 48 -2.03 -5.48 7.29
N GLY A 49 -3.26 -5.19 7.73
CA GLY A 49 -4.01 -4.01 7.27
C GLY A 49 -4.23 -4.02 5.75
N GLY A 50 -4.34 -5.22 5.17
CA GLY A 50 -4.48 -5.39 3.73
C GLY A 50 -3.20 -5.18 2.90
N VAL A 51 -2.04 -4.97 3.54
CA VAL A 51 -0.74 -4.80 2.87
C VAL A 51 0.07 -6.10 2.98
N LEU A 52 0.56 -6.59 1.84
CA LEU A 52 1.47 -7.74 1.77
C LEU A 52 2.93 -7.27 1.96
N ASP A 53 3.57 -7.68 3.04
CA ASP A 53 4.97 -7.41 3.30
C ASP A 53 5.88 -8.44 2.62
N THR A 54 6.55 -8.00 1.55
CA THR A 54 7.55 -8.77 0.81
C THR A 54 8.99 -8.35 1.10
N LEU A 55 9.17 -7.27 1.86
CA LEU A 55 10.46 -6.63 2.10
C LEU A 55 11.04 -7.06 3.45
N GLY A 56 10.18 -7.35 4.44
CA GLY A 56 10.56 -7.61 5.82
C GLY A 56 11.11 -6.36 6.50
N LEU A 57 11.85 -6.57 7.60
CA LEU A 57 12.52 -5.48 8.31
C LEU A 57 13.62 -4.86 7.42
N ARG A 58 13.44 -3.60 7.03
CA ARG A 58 14.49 -2.78 6.43
C ARG A 58 14.83 -1.65 7.38
N LEU A 59 16.12 -1.34 7.50
CA LEU A 59 16.58 -0.18 8.24
C LEU A 59 16.72 1.00 7.29
N PRO A 60 16.41 2.23 7.73
CA PRO A 60 16.66 3.44 6.97
C PRO A 60 18.11 3.55 6.50
N GLU A 61 18.31 3.90 5.24
CA GLU A 61 19.63 4.11 4.65
C GLU A 61 20.14 5.55 4.84
N SER A 62 19.25 6.49 5.23
CA SER A 62 19.57 7.90 5.44
C SER A 62 18.90 8.48 6.70
N PRO A 63 19.44 9.57 7.28
CA PRO A 63 18.77 10.30 8.35
C PRO A 63 17.38 10.82 7.95
N ALA A 64 17.19 11.19 6.69
CA ALA A 64 15.89 11.63 6.17
C ALA A 64 14.87 10.47 6.22
N GLN A 65 15.25 9.29 5.74
CA GLN A 65 14.43 8.08 5.83
C GLN A 65 14.12 7.71 7.28
N LEU A 66 15.10 7.85 8.19
CA LEU A 66 14.87 7.59 9.61
C LEU A 66 13.79 8.50 10.19
N VAL A 67 13.85 9.80 9.90
CA VAL A 67 12.84 10.76 10.35
C VAL A 67 11.47 10.42 9.79
N ASN A 68 11.39 9.96 8.54
CA ASN A 68 10.14 9.55 7.88
C ASN A 68 9.49 8.33 8.55
N GLU A 69 10.29 7.41 9.07
CA GLU A 69 9.81 6.23 9.78
C GLU A 69 9.41 6.51 11.24
N LEU A 70 9.79 7.68 11.80
CA LEU A 70 9.38 8.03 13.15
C LEU A 70 7.85 8.14 13.23
N PRO A 71 7.21 7.58 14.28
CA PRO A 71 5.75 7.57 14.39
C PRO A 71 5.08 8.92 14.18
N PRO A 72 5.59 10.06 14.70
CA PRO A 72 5.00 11.36 14.41
C PRO A 72 4.97 11.70 12.92
N ALA A 73 6.04 11.42 12.18
CA ALA A 73 6.08 11.70 10.74
C ALA A 73 5.19 10.71 9.97
N ALA A 74 5.39 9.40 10.17
CA ALA A 74 4.66 8.35 9.47
C ALA A 74 3.14 8.40 9.73
N TRP A 75 2.72 8.71 10.96
CA TRP A 75 1.31 8.77 11.35
C TRP A 75 0.68 10.14 11.08
N ALA A 76 1.33 11.23 11.49
CA ALA A 76 0.69 12.55 11.48
C ALA A 76 0.67 13.20 10.09
N TYR A 77 1.63 12.85 9.23
CA TYR A 77 1.69 13.44 7.89
C TYR A 77 0.39 13.16 7.11
N GLU A 78 0.04 11.89 6.91
CA GLU A 78 -1.14 11.50 6.15
C GLU A 78 -2.46 11.80 6.87
N ARG A 79 -2.48 11.72 8.21
CA ARG A 79 -3.73 11.88 8.99
C ARG A 79 -4.06 13.31 9.37
N VAL A 80 -3.07 14.19 9.46
CA VAL A 80 -3.24 15.55 9.97
C VAL A 80 -2.71 16.58 8.98
N TRP A 81 -1.41 16.51 8.66
CA TRP A 81 -0.77 17.58 7.91
C TRP A 81 -1.23 17.66 6.45
N ARG A 82 -1.20 16.54 5.71
CA ARG A 82 -1.63 16.46 4.31
C ARG A 82 -3.06 16.95 4.12
N PRO A 83 -4.09 16.41 4.80
CA PRO A 83 -5.47 16.85 4.58
C PRO A 83 -5.67 18.32 4.98
N TYR A 84 -5.00 18.79 6.04
CA TYR A 84 -5.04 20.21 6.43
C TYR A 84 -4.44 21.12 5.35
N ALA A 85 -3.21 20.83 4.91
CA ALA A 85 -2.51 21.63 3.92
C ALA A 85 -3.23 21.63 2.56
N LEU A 86 -3.71 20.46 2.10
CA LEU A 86 -4.49 20.37 0.88
C LEU A 86 -5.80 21.14 0.98
N SER A 87 -6.49 21.08 2.12
CA SER A 87 -7.73 21.83 2.32
C SER A 87 -7.50 23.35 2.30
N LEU A 88 -6.39 23.80 2.91
CA LEU A 88 -5.98 25.21 2.89
C LEU A 88 -5.70 25.68 1.46
N LEU A 89 -4.96 24.90 0.66
CA LEU A 89 -4.59 25.24 -0.71
C LEU A 89 -5.78 25.17 -1.68
N ALA A 90 -6.67 24.20 -1.50
CA ALA A 90 -7.88 24.05 -2.31
C ALA A 90 -8.97 25.06 -1.94
N GLY A 91 -8.93 25.62 -0.72
CA GLY A 91 -9.99 26.47 -0.19
C GLY A 91 -11.26 25.70 0.21
N GLU A 92 -11.22 24.37 0.18
CA GLU A 92 -12.33 23.47 0.52
C GLU A 92 -11.80 22.21 1.23
N PRO A 93 -12.63 21.47 1.99
CA PRO A 93 -12.22 20.19 2.57
C PRO A 93 -11.71 19.21 1.52
N PHE A 94 -10.41 18.91 1.56
CA PHE A 94 -9.73 18.13 0.54
C PHE A 94 -8.94 16.97 1.19
N GLY A 95 -9.59 15.83 1.32
CA GLY A 95 -9.00 14.58 1.83
C GLY A 95 -8.95 13.48 0.76
N TYR A 96 -8.38 12.33 1.12
CA TYR A 96 -8.15 11.21 0.18
C TYR A 96 -9.41 10.75 -0.57
N ALA A 97 -10.56 10.72 0.12
CA ALA A 97 -11.84 10.33 -0.49
C ALA A 97 -12.28 11.26 -1.63
N ARG A 98 -11.84 12.53 -1.62
CA ARG A 98 -12.06 13.51 -2.70
C ARG A 98 -10.97 13.44 -3.76
N GLU A 99 -9.72 13.23 -3.34
CA GLU A 99 -8.55 13.19 -4.21
C GLU A 99 -8.58 11.99 -5.18
N LEU A 100 -8.89 10.79 -4.69
CA LEU A 100 -8.80 9.56 -5.49
C LEU A 100 -9.69 9.59 -6.75
N PRO A 101 -10.98 9.99 -6.69
CA PRO A 101 -11.79 10.15 -7.90
C PRO A 101 -11.25 11.19 -8.88
N LEU A 102 -10.64 12.29 -8.40
CA LEU A 102 -10.04 13.32 -9.25
C LEU A 102 -8.79 12.79 -9.96
N LEU A 103 -7.92 12.08 -9.24
CA LEU A 103 -6.75 11.43 -9.84
C LEU A 103 -7.17 10.39 -10.88
N ALA A 104 -8.17 9.55 -10.57
CA ALA A 104 -8.69 8.56 -11.51
C ALA A 104 -9.27 9.22 -12.79
N GLN A 105 -9.96 10.35 -12.65
CA GLN A 105 -10.45 11.13 -13.80
C GLN A 105 -9.30 11.72 -14.63
N LEU A 106 -8.30 12.31 -13.97
CA LEU A 106 -7.15 12.92 -14.64
C LEU A 106 -6.25 11.89 -15.35
N LEU A 107 -6.09 10.70 -14.76
CA LEU A 107 -5.40 9.59 -15.39
C LEU A 107 -6.08 9.13 -16.68
N ALA A 108 -7.37 9.44 -16.85
CA ALA A 108 -8.18 9.17 -18.03
C ALA A 108 -7.86 7.78 -18.64
N PRO A 109 -8.06 6.69 -17.87
CA PRO A 109 -7.59 5.36 -18.24
C PRO A 109 -8.08 4.98 -19.64
N VAL A 110 -7.13 4.92 -20.60
CA VAL A 110 -7.42 4.76 -22.03
C VAL A 110 -7.96 3.35 -22.34
N ARG A 111 -7.81 2.40 -21.41
CA ARG A 111 -8.26 1.01 -21.56
C ARG A 111 -8.91 0.49 -20.28
N PRO A 112 -9.96 -0.33 -20.38
CA PRO A 112 -10.45 -1.09 -19.23
C PRO A 112 -9.37 -2.08 -18.78
N GLY A 113 -9.19 -2.26 -17.47
CA GLY A 113 -8.22 -3.21 -16.93
C GLY A 113 -7.84 -2.95 -15.48
N LEU A 114 -6.99 -3.83 -14.94
CA LEU A 114 -6.37 -3.68 -13.64
C LEU A 114 -5.25 -2.63 -13.72
N TYR A 115 -5.32 -1.62 -12.87
CA TYR A 115 -4.27 -0.61 -12.72
C TYR A 115 -3.48 -0.90 -11.44
N LEU A 116 -2.15 -0.93 -11.57
CA LEU A 116 -1.24 -1.04 -10.44
C LEU A 116 -0.78 0.36 -10.05
N ASP A 117 -1.22 0.84 -8.89
CA ASP A 117 -0.57 1.97 -8.23
C ASP A 117 0.71 1.46 -7.57
N VAL A 118 1.86 1.90 -8.07
CA VAL A 118 3.17 1.53 -7.52
C VAL A 118 3.51 2.30 -6.25
N ALA A 119 2.63 3.22 -5.81
CA ALA A 119 2.72 4.01 -4.59
C ALA A 119 4.14 4.51 -4.31
N CYS A 120 4.50 5.67 -4.88
CA CYS A 120 5.81 6.31 -4.65
C CYS A 120 5.89 6.98 -3.26
N SER A 121 5.59 6.23 -2.19
CA SER A 121 5.56 6.70 -0.79
C SER A 121 4.62 7.90 -0.57
N ASN A 122 4.31 8.15 0.70
CA ASN A 122 3.95 9.47 1.19
C ASN A 122 5.11 10.38 0.73
N GLY A 123 4.87 11.55 0.09
CA GLY A 123 5.90 12.42 -0.50
C GLY A 123 6.92 12.96 0.52
N LEU A 124 7.70 12.07 1.10
CA LEU A 124 8.63 12.26 2.19
C LEU A 124 10.04 12.28 1.61
N TYR A 125 10.93 13.01 2.30
CA TYR A 125 12.28 13.29 1.82
C TYR A 125 13.07 11.99 1.60
N ALA A 126 13.64 11.82 0.41
CA ALA A 126 14.59 10.73 0.11
C ALA A 126 15.95 10.99 0.77
#